data_AF-A0A9P0GIE3-F1
#
_entry.id   AF-A0A9P0GIE3-F1
#
_cell.length_a   1.000
_cell.length_b   1.000
_cell.length_c   1.000
_cell.angle_alpha   90.00
_cell.angle_beta   90.00
_cell.angle_gamma   90.00
#
_symmetry.space_group_name_H-M   'P 1'
#
loop_
_entity.id
_entity.type
_entity.pdbx_description
1 polymer ?
#
loop_
_entity_poly.entity_id
_entity_poly.type
_entity_poly.pdbx_seq_one_letter_code
_entity_poly.pdbx_strand_id
1 'polypeptide(L)'
;MAFLKNNVECARGKTIEEGNNIYSVLSEKNSTMKYSVNMDLVCCDCPIGKDGRLCKHQVAIAKFMDVSNRNIIPLNDPKQKQYLYYIAAGKEMDL
;
A
#
# COMPACT_ATOMS: atom_id res chain seq x y z
N MET A 1 -4.62 16.84 22.72
CA MET A 1 -5.39 16.31 21.57
C MET A 1 -4.97 14.87 21.38
N ALA A 2 -5.80 13.91 21.78
CA ALA A 2 -5.49 12.49 21.74
C ALA A 2 -5.83 11.92 20.36
N PHE A 3 -4.81 11.50 19.61
CA PHE A 3 -5.01 10.74 18.38
C PHE A 3 -5.37 9.29 18.74
N LEU A 4 -6.57 8.88 18.35
CA LEU A 4 -7.09 7.53 18.51
C LEU A 4 -6.22 6.56 17.69
N LYS A 5 -5.38 5.79 18.38
CA LYS A 5 -4.56 4.73 17.78
C LYS A 5 -5.47 3.54 17.45
N ASN A 6 -6.06 3.55 16.27
CA ASN A 6 -6.68 2.35 15.71
C ASN A 6 -5.57 1.34 15.39
N ASN A 7 -5.31 0.44 16.35
CA ASN A 7 -4.39 -0.68 16.17
C ASN A 7 -5.07 -1.72 15.28
N VAL A 8 -4.75 -1.74 13.99
CA VAL A 8 -5.20 -2.79 13.08
C VAL A 8 -4.03 -3.72 12.81
N GLU A 9 -4.18 -4.98 13.19
CA GLU A 9 -3.22 -6.03 12.88
C GLU A 9 -3.37 -6.44 11.41
N CYS A 10 -2.52 -5.88 10.54
CA CYS A 10 -2.29 -6.44 9.22
C CYS A 10 -1.58 -7.79 9.38
N ALA A 11 -1.98 -8.78 8.56
CA ALA A 11 -1.68 -10.21 8.67
C ALA A 11 -0.20 -10.66 8.84
N ARG A 12 0.78 -9.76 8.91
CA ARG A 12 2.20 -10.07 9.16
C ARG A 12 2.98 -9.02 9.95
N GLY A 13 2.32 -8.01 10.53
CA GLY A 13 3.01 -6.97 11.31
C GLY A 13 2.05 -5.88 11.75
N LYS A 14 2.19 -5.45 13.02
CA LYS A 14 1.42 -4.33 13.58
C LYS A 14 1.60 -3.10 12.69
N THR A 15 0.48 -2.58 12.20
CA THR A 15 0.39 -1.33 11.44
C THR A 15 -0.30 -0.30 12.32
N ILE A 16 0.26 0.89 12.38
CA ILE A 16 -0.25 2.00 13.21
C ILE A 16 -0.50 3.17 12.28
N GLU A 17 -1.72 3.71 12.29
CA GLU A 17 -2.01 4.97 11.62
C GLU A 17 -1.48 6.14 12.48
N GLU A 18 -0.61 6.95 11.90
CA GLU A 18 -0.04 8.15 12.53
C GLU A 18 -0.83 9.42 12.16
N GLY A 19 -1.79 9.29 11.23
CA GLY A 19 -2.64 10.37 10.70
C GLY A 19 -2.23 10.85 9.31
N ASN A 20 -3.12 11.58 8.63
CA ASN A 20 -2.90 12.14 7.29
C ASN A 20 -2.42 11.10 6.25
N ASN A 21 -3.04 9.91 6.24
CA ASN A 21 -2.64 8.80 5.38
C ASN A 21 -1.17 8.35 5.55
N ILE A 22 -0.59 8.60 6.72
CA ILE A 22 0.73 8.11 7.13
C ILE A 22 0.55 6.92 8.09
N TYR A 23 1.28 5.85 7.81
CA TYR A 23 1.22 4.59 8.54
C TYR A 23 2.62 4.10 8.91
N SER A 24 2.79 3.60 10.12
CA SER A 24 3.97 2.88 10.57
C SER A 24 3.74 1.38 10.45
N VAL A 25 4.55 0.67 9.67
CA VAL A 25 4.49 -0.79 9.50
C VAL A 25 5.73 -1.44 10.12
N LEU A 26 5.55 -2.33 11.08
CA LEU A 26 6.66 -3.08 11.69
C LEU A 26 7.25 -4.12 10.73
N SER A 27 8.58 -4.27 10.76
CA SER A 27 9.27 -5.27 9.95
C SER A 27 9.04 -6.68 10.49
N GLU A 28 8.62 -7.58 9.60
CA GLU A 28 8.48 -9.02 9.87
C GLU A 28 9.79 -9.67 10.35
N LYS A 29 10.94 -9.16 9.88
CA LYS A 29 12.25 -9.76 10.15
C LYS A 29 12.97 -9.14 11.34
N ASN A 30 12.60 -7.92 11.72
CA ASN A 30 13.25 -7.18 12.78
C ASN A 30 12.22 -6.36 13.56
N SER A 31 11.90 -6.81 14.78
CA SER A 31 10.89 -6.19 15.64
C SER A 31 11.23 -4.76 16.08
N THR A 32 12.48 -4.31 15.95
CA THR A 32 12.88 -2.92 16.26
C THR A 32 12.80 -1.99 15.06
N MET A 33 12.62 -2.54 13.85
CA MET A 33 12.55 -1.77 12.62
C MET A 33 11.11 -1.51 12.21
N LYS A 34 10.80 -0.25 11.89
CA LYS A 34 9.52 0.19 11.35
C LYS A 34 9.74 0.91 10.02
N TYR A 35 8.78 0.80 9.12
CA TYR A 35 8.74 1.52 7.85
C TYR A 35 7.61 2.55 7.91
N SER A 36 7.92 3.80 7.61
CA SER A 36 6.88 4.79 7.34
C SER A 36 6.32 4.58 5.95
N VAL A 37 5.01 4.73 5.80
CA VAL A 37 4.29 4.65 4.53
C VAL A 37 3.38 5.86 4.43
N ASN A 38 3.54 6.65 3.38
CA ASN A 38 2.64 7.73 3.06
C ASN A 38 1.81 7.32 1.84
N MET A 39 0.51 7.09 2.02
CA MET A 39 -0.38 6.62 0.96
C MET A 39 -0.78 7.73 -0.03
N ASP A 40 -0.70 9.01 0.37
CA ASP A 40 -0.98 10.15 -0.52
C ASP A 40 0.15 10.39 -1.53
N LEU A 41 1.39 10.27 -1.04
CA LEU A 41 2.62 10.38 -1.83
C LEU A 41 3.03 9.05 -2.46
N VAL A 42 2.39 7.95 -2.07
CA VAL A 42 2.68 6.60 -2.55
C VAL A 42 4.14 6.18 -2.30
N CYS A 43 4.70 6.61 -1.18
CA CYS A 43 6.08 6.34 -0.79
C CYS A 43 6.14 5.49 0.48
N CYS A 44 7.19 4.68 0.60
CA CYS A 44 7.50 3.92 1.81
C CYS A 44 9.00 3.89 2.05
N ASP A 45 9.45 4.03 3.28
CA ASP A 45 10.88 4.06 3.61
C ASP A 45 11.60 2.70 3.44
N CYS A 46 10.90 1.67 2.96
CA CYS A 46 11.54 0.42 2.61
C CYS A 46 12.36 0.55 1.31
N PRO A 47 13.38 -0.30 1.10
CA PRO A 47 14.25 -0.21 -0.07
C PRO A 47 13.52 -0.27 -1.42
N ILE A 48 12.32 -0.87 -1.46
CA ILE A 48 11.49 -0.98 -2.65
C ILE A 48 10.65 0.30 -2.85
N GLY A 49 9.98 0.77 -1.79
CA GLY A 49 8.96 1.81 -1.90
C GLY A 49 9.47 3.25 -1.79
N LYS A 50 10.76 3.45 -1.50
CA LYS A 50 11.34 4.78 -1.28
C LYS A 50 11.28 5.67 -2.54
N ASP A 51 11.29 5.03 -3.71
CA ASP A 51 11.25 5.69 -5.01
C ASP A 51 9.82 5.74 -5.58
N GLY A 52 8.80 5.63 -4.72
CA GLY A 52 7.39 5.64 -5.13
C GLY A 52 6.89 4.35 -5.77
N ARG A 53 7.69 3.26 -5.76
CA ARG A 53 7.28 1.96 -6.29
C ARG A 53 6.31 1.26 -5.35
N LEU A 54 5.39 0.48 -5.92
CA LEU A 54 4.46 -0.34 -5.14
C LEU A 54 5.23 -1.38 -4.32
N CYS A 55 5.09 -1.33 -2.99
CA CYS A 55 5.74 -2.27 -2.08
C CYS A 55 4.72 -3.06 -1.26
N LYS A 56 5.16 -4.17 -0.64
CA LYS A 56 4.29 -5.03 0.18
C LYS A 56 3.59 -4.29 1.32
N HIS A 57 4.22 -3.24 1.87
CA HIS A 57 3.64 -2.44 2.97
C HIS A 57 2.47 -1.57 2.48
N GLN A 58 2.59 -0.96 1.30
CA GLN A 58 1.50 -0.19 0.69
C GLN A 58 0.30 -1.10 0.35
N VAL A 59 0.56 -2.28 -0.20
CA VAL A 59 -0.48 -3.29 -0.49
C VAL A 59 -1.16 -3.77 0.79
N ALA A 60 -0.39 -4.00 1.85
CA ALA A 60 -0.92 -4.36 3.16
C ALA A 60 -1.87 -3.28 3.70
N ILE A 61 -1.43 -2.02 3.73
CA ILE A 61 -2.26 -0.90 4.20
C ILE A 61 -3.53 -0.79 3.38
N ALA A 62 -3.44 -0.82 2.04
CA ALA A 62 -4.62 -0.71 1.20
C ALA A 62 -5.62 -1.85 1.43
N LYS A 63 -5.12 -3.07 1.64
CA LYS A 63 -5.96 -4.24 1.86
C LYS A 63 -6.63 -4.24 3.23
N PHE A 64 -5.90 -3.87 4.29
CA PHE A 64 -6.35 -4.04 5.67
C PHE A 64 -6.95 -2.78 6.30
N MET A 65 -6.59 -1.60 5.79
CA MET A 65 -7.12 -0.31 6.25
C MET A 65 -8.19 0.25 5.31
N ASP A 66 -8.48 -0.44 4.20
CA ASP A 66 -9.41 -0.01 3.14
C ASP A 66 -9.05 1.38 2.55
N VAL A 67 -7.74 1.61 2.36
CA VAL A 67 -7.20 2.89 1.87
C VAL A 67 -6.70 2.70 0.45
N SER A 68 -7.31 3.37 -0.52
CA SER A 68 -6.81 3.39 -1.90
C SER A 68 -5.56 4.28 -2.04
N ASN A 69 -4.64 3.93 -2.95
CA ASN A 69 -3.63 4.87 -3.44
C ASN A 69 -3.51 4.77 -4.97
N ARG A 70 -2.83 5.74 -5.58
CA ARG A 70 -2.72 5.86 -7.05
C ARG A 70 -2.02 4.68 -7.74
N ASN A 71 -1.20 3.91 -7.03
CA ASN A 71 -0.51 2.73 -7.56
C ASN A 71 -1.28 1.42 -7.34
N ILE A 72 -2.37 1.44 -6.57
CA ILE A 72 -3.15 0.25 -6.26
C ILE A 72 -4.40 0.27 -7.11
N ILE A 73 -4.26 -0.30 -8.31
CA ILE A 73 -5.38 -0.58 -9.20
C ILE A 73 -6.06 -1.86 -8.68
N PRO A 74 -7.39 -1.91 -8.56
CA PRO A 74 -8.09 -3.12 -8.17
C PRO A 74 -7.88 -4.22 -9.24
N LEU A 75 -6.85 -5.03 -9.05
CA LEU A 75 -6.50 -6.15 -9.94
C LEU A 75 -7.56 -7.26 -9.96
N ASN A 76 -8.50 -7.23 -9.01
CA ASN A 76 -9.59 -8.18 -8.90
C ASN A 76 -10.79 -7.83 -9.79
N ASP A 77 -10.82 -6.63 -10.39
CA ASP A 77 -11.81 -6.28 -11.42
C ASP A 77 -11.21 -6.59 -12.80
N PRO A 78 -11.76 -7.59 -13.54
CA PRO A 78 -11.28 -7.94 -14.87
C PRO A 78 -11.26 -6.76 -15.85
N LYS A 79 -12.22 -5.82 -15.74
CA LYS A 79 -12.28 -4.64 -16.61
C LYS A 79 -11.16 -3.66 -16.31
N GLN A 80 -10.87 -3.42 -15.03
CA GLN A 80 -9.74 -2.58 -14.62
C GLN A 80 -8.40 -3.18 -15.07
N LYS A 81 -8.27 -4.51 -14.98
CA LYS A 81 -7.07 -5.23 -15.45
C LYS A 81 -6.89 -5.11 -16.97
N GLN A 82 -7.97 -5.24 -17.74
CA GLN A 82 -7.95 -5.06 -19.20
C GLN A 82 -7.61 -3.62 -19.58
N TYR A 83 -8.20 -2.63 -18.90
CA TYR A 83 -7.91 -1.21 -19.12
C TYR A 83 -6.44 -0.87 -18.83
N LEU A 84 -5.88 -1.41 -17.73
CA LEU A 84 -4.48 -1.24 -17.39
C LEU A 84 -3.55 -1.85 -18.45
N TYR A 85 -3.88 -3.06 -18.94
CA TYR A 85 -3.11 -3.68 -20.01
C TYR A 85 -3.12 -2.85 -21.29
N TYR A 86 -4.29 -2.32 -21.69
CA TYR A 86 -4.40 -1.45 -22.86
C TYR A 86 -3.51 -0.21 -22.74
N ILE A 87 -3.52 0.47 -21.59
CA ILE A 87 -2.66 1.62 -21.34
C ILE A 87 -1.18 1.23 -21.41
N ALA A 88 -0.80 0.11 -20.80
CA ALA A 88 0.60 -0.30 -20.69
C ALA A 88 1.18 -0.87 -22.00
N ALA A 89 0.39 -1.60 -22.78
CA ALA A 89 0.83 -2.33 -23.96
C ALA A 89 0.36 -1.72 -25.28
N GLY A 90 -0.61 -0.80 -25.25
CA GLY A 90 -1.20 -0.19 -26.45
C GLY A 90 -2.11 -1.11 -27.27
N LYS A 91 -2.54 -2.24 -26.71
CA LYS A 91 -3.35 -3.26 -27.38
C LYS A 91 -4.38 -3.87 -26.42
N GLU A 92 -5.48 -4.36 -26.97
CA GLU A 92 -6.49 -5.05 -26.17
C GLU A 92 -5.96 -6.40 -25.67
N MET A 93 -6.41 -6.84 -24.49
CA MET A 93 -6.16 -8.22 -24.04
C MET A 93 -7.10 -9.15 -24.80
N ASP A 94 -6.55 -10.08 -25.57
CA ASP A 94 -7.29 -11.25 -26.03
C ASP A 94 -7.57 -12.13 -24.78
N LEU A 95 -8.83 -12.12 -24.32
CA LEU A 95 -9.32 -12.90 -23.19
C LEU A 95 -9.75 -14.30 -23.62
#